data_AF-A0AAW0BKI2-F1
#
_entry.id   AF-A0AAW0BKI2-F1
#
_cell.length_a   1.000
_cell.length_b   1.000
_cell.length_c   1.000
_cell.angle_alpha   90.00
_cell.angle_beta   90.00
_cell.angle_gamma   90.00
#
_symmetry.space_group_name_H-M   'P 1'
#
loop_
_entity.id
_entity.type
_entity.pdbx_description
1 polymer ?
#
loop_
_entity_poly.entity_id
_entity_poly.type
_entity_poly.pdbx_seq_one_letter_code
_entity_poly.pdbx_strand_id
1 'polypeptide(L)'
;MASTPSDPASDTALIDGLSLRQLMGFCDHMYGDGFAASNPSKLVQTSWIDLDALRNYLRKNSTPTPKYSGIHTEDPAEFATYFVKLCSVHVLRGINDFRGMVSEADFRRLQNVQHLESHDAVVEFTQFVAALGIKKISDWWGHKLTSKYIAKCMIKSQCNIFPHHWDRTGDRYKSCACGCARKLDYKTVRELEISTNSGVLLNTNNTQYHRLVRNNSRASTAARKIREAHEQEDQVTELQAKLDASRAMRKESMAMEKELQAELKAAKGNKTTQRKSTKSVVVSSSSSGRVKTTQVQADGGDKSSEPDVVNNEVATSSTAPGELIIDFTTPAGTTMDISLPPNAIPDPSLPANTPEFDEFLSKISAGFTQSSSALPYVDDPGMFNFLFPLAPQDALDAFPLYPTFNYDTSFAFLAMTR
;
A
#
# COMPACT_ATOMS: atom_id res chain seq x y z
N MET A 1 -19.93 19.12 2.40
CA MET A 1 -18.59 18.51 2.54
C MET A 1 -18.45 17.50 1.42
N ALA A 2 -17.55 17.73 0.47
CA ALA A 2 -17.32 16.79 -0.63
C ALA A 2 -16.45 15.63 -0.14
N SER A 3 -16.98 14.41 -0.20
CA SER A 3 -16.25 13.18 0.07
C SER A 3 -15.17 13.01 -0.98
N THR A 4 -13.92 12.83 -0.54
CA THR A 4 -12.81 12.47 -1.42
C THR A 4 -13.10 11.12 -2.07
N PRO A 5 -12.93 10.98 -3.40
CA PRO A 5 -13.16 9.71 -4.08
C PRO A 5 -12.23 8.64 -3.50
N SER A 6 -12.81 7.52 -3.08
CA SER A 6 -12.06 6.37 -2.56
C SER A 6 -11.29 5.65 -3.68
N ASP A 7 -10.14 5.09 -3.31
CA ASP A 7 -9.34 4.27 -4.21
C ASP A 7 -10.06 2.93 -4.48
N PRO A 8 -10.44 2.61 -5.74
CA PRO A 8 -11.18 1.39 -6.07
C PRO A 8 -10.43 0.10 -5.68
N ALA A 9 -9.10 0.12 -5.61
CA ALA A 9 -8.33 -1.01 -5.13
C ALA A 9 -8.54 -1.26 -3.62
N SER A 10 -8.66 -0.19 -2.83
CA SER A 10 -8.95 -0.27 -1.40
C SER A 10 -10.38 -0.77 -1.13
N ASP A 11 -11.31 -0.43 -2.02
CA ASP A 11 -12.72 -0.78 -1.86
C ASP A 11 -12.98 -2.26 -2.17
N THR A 12 -12.30 -2.81 -3.17
CA THR A 12 -12.38 -4.24 -3.51
C THR A 12 -11.79 -5.11 -2.40
N ALA A 13 -10.62 -4.72 -1.87
CA ALA A 13 -9.98 -5.41 -0.75
C ALA A 13 -10.82 -5.40 0.54
N LEU A 14 -11.61 -4.35 0.77
CA LEU A 14 -12.54 -4.29 1.89
C LEU A 14 -13.65 -5.34 1.74
N ILE A 15 -14.25 -5.45 0.55
CA ILE A 15 -15.33 -6.41 0.29
C ILE A 15 -14.82 -7.84 0.38
N ASP A 16 -13.67 -8.14 -0.23
CA ASP A 16 -13.06 -9.48 -0.24
C ASP A 16 -12.66 -9.95 1.16
N GLY A 17 -12.39 -9.01 2.08
CA GLY A 17 -12.05 -9.30 3.48
C GLY A 17 -13.25 -9.59 4.38
N LEU A 18 -14.48 -9.41 3.91
CA LEU A 18 -15.69 -9.62 4.72
C LEU A 18 -16.19 -11.05 4.63
N SER A 19 -16.63 -11.59 5.77
CA SER A 19 -17.32 -12.88 5.77
C SER A 19 -18.66 -12.76 5.04
N LEU A 20 -19.08 -13.84 4.36
CA LEU A 20 -20.38 -13.90 3.69
C LEU A 20 -21.54 -13.53 4.63
N ARG A 21 -21.46 -13.91 5.91
CA ARG A 21 -22.44 -13.53 6.94
C ARG A 21 -22.51 -12.02 7.18
N GLN A 22 -21.37 -11.31 7.21
CA GLN A 22 -21.38 -9.86 7.38
C GLN A 22 -22.01 -9.16 6.18
N LEU A 23 -21.73 -9.65 4.97
CA LEU A 23 -22.35 -9.16 3.73
C LEU A 23 -23.86 -9.43 3.72
N MET A 24 -24.30 -10.64 4.09
CA MET A 24 -25.72 -10.96 4.22
C MET A 24 -26.41 -10.09 5.26
N GLY A 25 -25.80 -9.91 6.44
CA GLY A 25 -26.36 -9.03 7.48
C GLY A 25 -26.45 -7.56 7.03
N PHE A 26 -25.48 -7.08 6.26
CA PHE A 26 -25.54 -5.75 5.65
C PHE A 26 -26.69 -5.65 4.64
N CYS A 27 -26.88 -6.66 3.78
CA CYS A 27 -27.97 -6.69 2.81
C CYS A 27 -29.34 -6.67 3.48
N ASP A 28 -29.53 -7.54 4.47
CA ASP A 28 -30.79 -7.62 5.20
C ASP A 28 -31.06 -6.32 5.97
N HIS A 29 -30.02 -5.66 6.49
CA HIS A 29 -30.16 -4.35 7.11
C HIS A 29 -30.59 -3.24 6.12
N MET A 30 -30.05 -3.24 4.90
CA MET A 30 -30.35 -2.21 3.90
C MET A 30 -31.68 -2.43 3.18
N TYR A 31 -32.07 -3.68 2.95
CA TYR A 31 -33.18 -4.04 2.07
C TYR A 31 -34.29 -4.85 2.75
N GLY A 32 -34.16 -5.12 4.06
CA GLY A 32 -35.12 -5.87 4.86
C GLY A 32 -34.71 -7.33 5.08
N ASP A 33 -35.20 -7.91 6.19
CA ASP A 33 -34.86 -9.26 6.61
C ASP A 33 -35.21 -10.32 5.53
N GLY A 34 -34.24 -11.19 5.22
CA GLY A 34 -34.42 -12.27 4.25
C GLY A 34 -34.20 -11.86 2.79
N PHE A 35 -33.84 -10.59 2.53
CA PHE A 35 -33.49 -10.12 1.19
C PHE A 35 -32.28 -10.88 0.63
N ALA A 36 -31.24 -11.08 1.45
CA ALA A 36 -30.04 -11.80 1.06
C ALA A 36 -30.33 -13.25 0.66
N ALA A 37 -31.21 -13.93 1.41
CA ALA A 37 -31.62 -15.31 1.14
C ALA A 37 -32.46 -15.41 -0.16
N SER A 38 -33.27 -14.39 -0.45
CA SER A 38 -34.15 -14.37 -1.62
C SER A 38 -33.42 -13.95 -2.90
N ASN A 39 -32.24 -13.31 -2.80
CA ASN A 39 -31.51 -12.74 -3.94
C ASN A 39 -30.00 -13.06 -3.93
N PRO A 40 -29.60 -14.35 -3.94
CA PRO A 40 -28.19 -14.74 -3.81
C PRO A 40 -27.32 -14.25 -4.98
N SER A 41 -27.88 -14.10 -6.18
CA SER A 41 -27.15 -13.58 -7.34
C SER A 41 -26.73 -12.12 -7.19
N LYS A 42 -27.46 -11.33 -6.39
CA LYS A 42 -27.08 -9.95 -6.11
C LYS A 42 -25.88 -9.89 -5.19
N LEU A 43 -25.74 -10.79 -4.21
CA LEU A 43 -24.58 -10.83 -3.30
C LEU A 43 -23.21 -10.93 -4.00
N VAL A 44 -23.17 -11.48 -5.22
CA VAL A 44 -21.93 -11.69 -5.99
C VAL A 44 -21.49 -10.42 -6.75
N GLN A 45 -22.42 -9.50 -7.01
CA GLN A 45 -22.10 -8.26 -7.72
C GLN A 45 -21.67 -7.20 -6.71
N THR A 46 -20.54 -6.53 -6.93
CA THR A 46 -20.05 -5.48 -6.00
C THR A 46 -20.60 -4.09 -6.33
N SER A 47 -21.19 -3.91 -7.52
CA SER A 47 -21.60 -2.62 -8.06
C SER A 47 -22.80 -1.96 -7.36
N TRP A 48 -23.57 -2.69 -6.56
CA TRP A 48 -24.72 -2.15 -5.80
C TRP A 48 -24.40 -1.88 -4.33
N ILE A 49 -23.20 -2.23 -3.87
CA ILE A 49 -22.79 -2.03 -2.48
C ILE A 49 -22.35 -0.57 -2.32
N ASP A 50 -23.18 0.23 -1.65
CA ASP A 50 -22.74 1.51 -1.12
C ASP A 50 -21.70 1.25 -0.01
N LEU A 51 -20.43 1.51 -0.36
CA LEU A 51 -19.28 1.25 0.50
C LEU A 51 -19.28 2.09 1.78
N ASP A 52 -19.85 3.30 1.74
CA ASP A 52 -19.94 4.15 2.92
C ASP A 52 -21.03 3.65 3.86
N ALA A 53 -22.15 3.19 3.30
CA ALA A 53 -23.18 2.48 4.07
C ALA A 53 -22.63 1.19 4.68
N LEU A 54 -21.84 0.41 3.93
CA LEU A 54 -21.19 -0.81 4.42
C LEU A 54 -20.20 -0.52 5.55
N ARG A 55 -19.31 0.47 5.39
CA ARG A 55 -18.36 0.88 6.43
C ARG A 55 -19.07 1.35 7.70
N ASN A 56 -20.18 2.09 7.56
CA ASN A 56 -20.98 2.54 8.69
C ASN A 56 -21.71 1.39 9.37
N TYR A 57 -22.27 0.45 8.59
CA TYR A 57 -22.87 -0.77 9.09
C TYR A 57 -21.86 -1.62 9.86
N LEU A 58 -20.67 -1.83 9.30
CA LEU A 58 -19.60 -2.56 9.96
C LEU A 58 -19.17 -1.84 11.23
N ARG A 59 -19.02 -0.51 11.25
CA ARG A 59 -18.68 0.20 12.49
C ARG A 59 -19.76 0.04 13.58
N LYS A 60 -21.04 0.03 13.20
CA LYS A 60 -22.17 -0.11 14.14
C LYS A 60 -22.40 -1.55 14.59
N ASN A 61 -22.21 -2.53 13.71
CA ASN A 61 -22.57 -3.94 13.95
C ASN A 61 -21.37 -4.88 14.11
N SER A 62 -20.14 -4.38 13.93
CA SER A 62 -18.91 -5.11 14.26
C SER A 62 -18.46 -4.89 15.70
N THR A 63 -19.33 -4.37 16.57
CA THR A 63 -19.17 -4.68 18.00
C THR A 63 -19.06 -6.20 18.07
N PRO A 64 -17.93 -6.75 18.55
CA PRO A 64 -17.66 -8.19 18.51
C PRO A 64 -18.87 -8.87 19.11
N THR A 65 -19.67 -9.54 18.28
CA THR A 65 -20.95 -10.07 18.71
C THR A 65 -20.61 -11.02 19.86
N PRO A 66 -21.12 -10.80 21.09
CA PRO A 66 -20.69 -11.54 22.28
C PRO A 66 -20.81 -13.06 22.10
N LYS A 67 -21.71 -13.47 21.18
CA LYS A 67 -21.93 -14.85 20.75
C LYS A 67 -20.68 -15.57 20.24
N TYR A 68 -19.71 -14.90 19.62
CA TYR A 68 -18.51 -15.56 19.08
C TYR A 68 -17.26 -15.35 19.94
N SER A 69 -17.11 -14.15 20.52
CA SER A 69 -15.97 -13.85 21.39
C SER A 69 -16.14 -14.42 22.81
N GLY A 70 -17.39 -14.62 23.26
CA GLY A 70 -17.70 -14.89 24.67
C GLY A 70 -17.47 -13.67 25.57
N ILE A 71 -17.23 -12.49 24.99
CA ILE A 71 -16.93 -11.26 25.71
C ILE A 71 -18.20 -10.42 25.74
N HIS A 72 -18.81 -10.31 26.92
CA HIS A 72 -20.08 -9.61 27.13
C HIS A 72 -19.92 -8.18 27.67
N THR A 73 -18.69 -7.71 27.84
CA THR A 73 -18.42 -6.39 28.41
C THR A 73 -18.23 -5.33 27.33
N GLU A 74 -18.84 -4.17 27.57
CA GLU A 74 -18.63 -2.93 26.80
C GLU A 74 -17.63 -1.98 27.49
N ASP A 75 -17.24 -2.25 28.74
CA ASP A 75 -16.27 -1.42 29.47
C ASP A 75 -14.88 -1.59 28.85
N PRO A 76 -14.26 -0.52 28.31
CA PRO A 76 -12.93 -0.62 27.70
C PRO A 76 -11.87 -1.17 28.66
N ALA A 77 -11.99 -0.88 29.97
CA ALA A 77 -11.05 -1.37 30.97
C ALA A 77 -11.17 -2.89 31.16
N GLU A 78 -12.39 -3.42 31.19
CA GLU A 78 -12.63 -4.86 31.27
C GLU A 78 -12.27 -5.55 29.95
N PHE A 79 -12.58 -4.92 28.81
CA PHE A 79 -12.23 -5.42 27.49
C PHE A 79 -10.71 -5.62 27.32
N ALA A 80 -9.90 -4.69 27.85
CA ALA A 80 -8.44 -4.80 27.81
C ALA A 80 -7.91 -6.10 28.44
N THR A 81 -8.62 -6.65 29.44
CA THR A 81 -8.20 -7.87 30.17
C THR A 81 -8.27 -9.15 29.32
N TYR A 82 -8.96 -9.10 28.18
CA TYR A 82 -9.10 -10.23 27.26
C TYR A 82 -8.00 -10.30 26.19
N PHE A 83 -7.25 -9.22 25.97
CA PHE A 83 -6.31 -9.12 24.84
C PHE A 83 -4.95 -8.50 25.20
N VAL A 84 -4.87 -7.73 26.29
CA VAL A 84 -3.65 -7.04 26.68
C VAL A 84 -2.92 -7.84 27.76
N LYS A 85 -1.73 -8.29 27.42
CA LYS A 85 -0.75 -8.84 28.37
C LYS A 85 0.40 -7.86 28.53
N LEU A 86 0.70 -7.45 29.76
CA LEU A 86 1.93 -6.71 30.04
C LEU A 86 3.12 -7.67 29.94
N CYS A 87 4.07 -7.33 29.06
CA CYS A 87 5.26 -8.16 28.90
C CYS A 87 6.11 -8.14 30.19
N SER A 88 6.80 -9.26 30.45
CA SER A 88 7.66 -9.40 31.62
C SER A 88 8.71 -8.30 31.72
N VAL A 89 9.27 -7.87 30.59
CA VAL A 89 10.25 -6.78 30.55
C VAL A 89 9.71 -5.47 31.14
N HIS A 90 8.47 -5.08 30.82
CA HIS A 90 7.88 -3.85 31.36
C HIS A 90 7.61 -3.95 32.86
N VAL A 91 7.19 -5.12 33.32
CA VAL A 91 6.92 -5.38 34.74
C VAL A 91 8.22 -5.41 35.54
N LEU A 92 9.21 -6.15 35.07
CA LEU A 92 10.54 -6.26 35.68
C LEU A 92 11.31 -4.94 35.66
N ARG A 93 11.13 -4.09 34.64
CA ARG A 93 11.76 -2.75 34.61
C ARG A 93 11.32 -1.90 35.81
N GLY A 94 10.03 -1.92 36.16
CA GLY A 94 9.55 -1.22 37.35
C GLY A 94 10.04 -1.83 38.66
N ILE A 95 10.19 -3.16 38.70
CA ILE A 95 10.67 -3.88 39.89
C ILE A 95 12.18 -3.68 40.10
N ASN A 96 12.98 -3.60 39.04
CA ASN A 96 14.43 -3.45 39.12
C ASN A 96 14.87 -2.21 39.91
N ASP A 97 14.06 -1.16 39.92
CA ASP A 97 14.28 0.05 40.72
C ASP A 97 14.24 -0.19 42.24
N PHE A 98 13.82 -1.38 42.68
CA PHE A 98 13.73 -1.78 44.09
C PHE A 98 14.87 -2.68 44.54
N ARG A 99 15.77 -3.11 43.65
CA ARG A 99 16.81 -4.12 43.96
C ARG A 99 17.71 -3.76 45.15
N GLY A 100 18.03 -2.47 45.32
CA GLY A 100 18.83 -1.98 46.44
C GLY A 100 18.03 -1.61 47.70
N MET A 101 16.71 -1.77 47.68
CA MET A 101 15.82 -1.37 48.78
C MET A 101 15.30 -2.55 49.61
N VAL A 102 15.40 -3.77 49.08
CA VAL A 102 14.88 -4.99 49.71
C VAL A 102 15.95 -6.08 49.76
N SER A 103 15.71 -7.11 50.55
CA SER A 103 16.57 -8.31 50.51
C SER A 103 16.49 -9.00 49.15
N GLU A 104 17.51 -9.77 48.77
CA GLU A 104 17.51 -10.55 47.52
C GLU A 104 16.34 -11.55 47.47
N ALA A 105 15.95 -12.12 48.61
CA ALA A 105 14.80 -13.02 48.70
C ALA A 105 13.47 -12.29 48.40
N ASP A 106 13.28 -11.10 48.98
CA ASP A 106 12.11 -10.27 48.73
C ASP A 106 12.08 -9.74 47.30
N PHE A 107 13.24 -9.39 46.73
CA PHE A 107 13.37 -8.98 45.35
C PHE A 107 12.91 -10.08 44.38
N ARG A 108 13.34 -11.33 44.60
CA ARG A 108 12.86 -12.49 43.83
C ARG A 108 11.36 -12.69 43.97
N ARG A 109 10.81 -12.49 45.18
CA ARG A 109 9.36 -12.55 45.41
C ARG A 109 8.63 -11.47 44.61
N LEU A 110 9.15 -10.24 44.57
CA LEU A 110 8.60 -9.15 43.73
C LEU A 110 8.64 -9.51 42.24
N GLN A 111 9.74 -10.11 41.76
CA GLN A 111 9.87 -10.55 40.37
C GLN A 111 8.83 -11.61 39.98
N ASN A 112 8.41 -12.46 40.92
CA ASN A 112 7.44 -13.53 40.70
C ASN A 112 5.97 -13.08 40.66
N VAL A 113 5.69 -11.77 40.76
CA VAL A 113 4.30 -11.24 40.78
C VAL A 113 3.45 -11.66 39.57
N GLN A 114 4.05 -11.90 38.41
CA GLN A 114 3.33 -12.31 37.20
C GLN A 114 2.80 -13.75 37.27
N HIS A 115 3.35 -14.56 38.19
CA HIS A 115 3.11 -15.99 38.31
C HIS A 115 2.16 -16.33 39.47
N LEU A 116 1.47 -15.34 40.05
CA LEU A 116 0.46 -15.60 41.08
C LEU A 116 -0.74 -16.34 40.47
N GLU A 117 -1.04 -17.53 40.98
CA GLU A 117 -2.00 -18.47 40.38
C GLU A 117 -3.45 -18.28 40.84
N SER A 118 -3.67 -17.58 41.95
CA SER A 118 -5.00 -17.38 42.53
C SER A 118 -5.21 -15.93 42.98
N HIS A 119 -6.47 -15.57 43.21
CA HIS A 119 -6.81 -14.28 43.83
C HIS A 119 -6.23 -14.17 45.25
N ASP A 120 -6.27 -15.25 46.02
CA ASP A 120 -5.70 -15.31 47.37
C ASP A 120 -4.19 -15.02 47.35
N ALA A 121 -3.46 -15.56 46.37
CA ALA A 121 -2.04 -15.27 46.18
C ALA A 121 -1.78 -13.78 45.89
N VAL A 122 -2.71 -13.07 45.22
CA VAL A 122 -2.63 -11.61 45.01
C VAL A 122 -2.87 -10.85 46.31
N VAL A 123 -3.79 -11.32 47.16
CA VAL A 123 -4.04 -10.74 48.49
C VAL A 123 -2.82 -10.94 49.39
N GLU A 124 -2.27 -12.14 49.45
CA GLU A 124 -1.04 -12.45 50.19
C GLU A 124 0.14 -11.61 49.69
N PHE A 125 0.29 -11.45 48.37
CA PHE A 125 1.32 -10.60 47.80
C PHE A 125 1.12 -9.12 48.17
N THR A 126 -0.13 -8.65 48.24
CA THR A 126 -0.46 -7.30 48.67
C THR A 126 -0.10 -7.07 50.13
N GLN A 127 -0.41 -8.04 51.01
CA GLN A 127 0.00 -8.01 52.41
C GLN A 127 1.53 -8.03 52.56
N PHE A 128 2.21 -8.84 51.76
CA PHE A 128 3.68 -8.88 51.69
C PHE A 128 4.25 -7.50 51.33
N VAL A 129 3.75 -6.84 50.28
CA VAL A 129 4.20 -5.50 49.88
C VAL A 129 3.99 -4.47 50.99
N ALA A 130 2.86 -4.54 51.71
CA ALA A 130 2.60 -3.67 52.85
C ALA A 130 3.56 -3.94 54.03
N ALA A 131 3.86 -5.21 54.30
CA ALA A 131 4.75 -5.63 55.38
C ALA A 131 6.21 -5.20 55.18
N LEU A 132 6.65 -4.97 53.93
CA LEU A 132 7.98 -4.42 53.64
C LEU A 132 8.19 -3.01 54.23
N GLY A 133 7.11 -2.24 54.46
CA GLY A 133 7.20 -0.89 55.01
C GLY A 133 7.86 0.14 54.10
N ILE A 134 8.15 -0.20 52.84
CA ILE A 134 8.82 0.69 51.88
C ILE A 134 7.75 1.40 51.04
N LYS A 135 7.60 2.71 51.29
CA LYS A 135 6.58 3.55 50.62
C LYS A 135 6.64 3.46 49.09
N LYS A 136 7.83 3.50 48.49
CA LYS A 136 8.01 3.45 47.02
C LYS A 136 7.41 2.17 46.40
N ILE A 137 7.57 1.03 47.05
CA ILE A 137 7.06 -0.27 46.58
C ILE A 137 5.55 -0.35 46.81
N SER A 138 5.09 0.12 47.97
CA SER A 138 3.67 0.21 48.29
C SER A 138 2.90 1.11 47.31
N ASP A 139 3.43 2.30 47.00
CA ASP A 139 2.83 3.23 46.03
C ASP A 139 2.81 2.62 44.62
N TRP A 140 3.90 1.95 44.22
CA TRP A 140 3.98 1.25 42.93
C TRP A 140 2.90 0.18 42.82
N TRP A 141 2.76 -0.66 43.84
CA TRP A 141 1.77 -1.74 43.86
C TRP A 141 0.34 -1.18 43.93
N GLY A 142 0.12 -0.18 44.79
CA GLY A 142 -1.13 0.55 44.89
C GLY A 142 -1.56 1.10 43.54
N HIS A 143 -0.66 1.74 42.79
CA HIS A 143 -0.97 2.22 41.43
C HIS A 143 -1.35 1.08 40.46
N LYS A 144 -0.77 -0.12 40.58
CA LYS A 144 -1.19 -1.28 39.77
C LYS A 144 -2.59 -1.76 40.13
N LEU A 145 -2.96 -1.69 41.41
CA LEU A 145 -4.29 -2.08 41.91
C LEU A 145 -5.37 -1.02 41.64
N THR A 146 -5.03 0.28 41.70
CA THR A 146 -5.97 1.39 41.44
C THR A 146 -6.55 1.33 40.03
N SER A 147 -5.74 0.91 39.05
CA SER A 147 -6.23 0.70 37.70
C SER A 147 -6.92 -0.65 37.57
N LYS A 148 -8.20 -0.61 37.16
CA LYS A 148 -9.06 -1.79 36.97
C LYS A 148 -8.46 -2.87 36.06
N TYR A 149 -7.55 -2.50 35.16
CA TYR A 149 -6.99 -3.40 34.15
C TYR A 149 -5.51 -3.72 34.35
N ILE A 150 -4.70 -2.86 34.96
CA ILE A 150 -3.23 -3.05 34.96
C ILE A 150 -2.83 -4.35 35.69
N ALA A 151 -3.33 -4.58 36.91
CA ALA A 151 -3.05 -5.81 37.64
C ALA A 151 -3.56 -7.05 36.88
N LYS A 152 -4.76 -6.96 36.29
CA LYS A 152 -5.37 -8.02 35.46
C LYS A 152 -4.54 -8.35 34.22
N CYS A 153 -3.95 -7.35 33.57
CA CYS A 153 -3.07 -7.54 32.40
C CYS A 153 -1.66 -8.00 32.79
N MET A 154 -1.28 -7.91 34.06
CA MET A 154 0.05 -8.26 34.57
C MET A 154 0.13 -9.69 35.12
N ILE A 155 -0.95 -10.16 35.76
CA ILE A 155 -0.99 -11.39 36.54
C ILE A 155 -1.83 -12.44 35.80
N LYS A 156 -1.27 -13.62 35.58
CA LYS A 156 -1.92 -14.68 34.79
C LYS A 156 -3.32 -15.05 35.30
N SER A 157 -3.47 -15.21 36.62
CA SER A 157 -4.73 -15.62 37.25
C SER A 157 -5.83 -14.55 37.24
N GLN A 158 -5.47 -13.29 36.98
CA GLN A 158 -6.41 -12.16 36.95
C GLN A 158 -6.77 -11.75 35.52
N CYS A 159 -6.12 -12.34 34.52
CA CYS A 159 -6.34 -12.06 33.12
C CYS A 159 -7.43 -12.97 32.55
N ASN A 160 -8.25 -12.43 31.65
CA ASN A 160 -9.27 -13.20 30.94
C ASN A 160 -8.74 -13.80 29.62
N ILE A 161 -7.46 -13.59 29.29
CA ILE A 161 -6.79 -14.30 28.19
C ILE A 161 -6.77 -15.78 28.52
N PHE A 162 -7.21 -16.63 27.58
CA PHE A 162 -7.15 -18.08 27.76
C PHE A 162 -5.73 -18.54 28.17
N PRO A 163 -5.58 -19.43 29.16
CA PRO A 163 -4.26 -19.81 29.69
C PRO A 163 -3.26 -20.25 28.62
N HIS A 164 -3.72 -21.01 27.62
CA HIS A 164 -2.89 -21.45 26.49
C HIS A 164 -2.44 -20.30 25.59
N HIS A 165 -3.21 -19.20 25.47
CA HIS A 165 -2.80 -18.00 24.74
C HIS A 165 -1.83 -17.14 25.55
N TRP A 166 -2.03 -17.07 26.87
CA TRP A 166 -1.14 -16.36 27.79
C TRP A 166 0.29 -16.93 27.75
N ASP A 167 0.44 -18.25 27.75
CA ASP A 167 1.76 -18.89 27.73
C ASP A 167 2.39 -18.82 26.34
N ARG A 168 1.58 -18.96 25.27
CA ARG A 168 2.05 -18.84 23.87
C ARG A 168 2.64 -17.48 23.52
N THR A 169 2.32 -16.42 24.26
CA THR A 169 2.88 -15.08 24.01
C THR A 169 4.40 -15.03 24.22
N GLY A 170 4.99 -15.96 24.98
CA GLY A 170 6.43 -16.03 25.26
C GLY A 170 7.24 -16.84 24.24
N ASP A 171 6.70 -17.96 23.75
CA ASP A 171 7.53 -18.97 23.06
C ASP A 171 7.66 -18.75 21.55
N ARG A 172 6.65 -18.17 20.89
CA ARG A 172 6.71 -17.90 19.44
C ARG A 172 7.17 -16.49 19.09
N TYR A 173 7.21 -15.59 20.07
CA TYR A 173 7.73 -14.23 19.93
C TYR A 173 8.94 -14.02 20.83
N LYS A 174 10.04 -14.73 20.55
CA LYS A 174 11.40 -14.21 20.87
C LYS A 174 11.63 -12.82 20.26
N SER A 175 10.75 -12.36 19.38
CA SER A 175 10.53 -10.96 19.03
C SER A 175 9.46 -10.31 19.92
N CYS A 176 9.71 -10.19 21.22
CA CYS A 176 9.09 -9.11 21.99
C CYS A 176 9.23 -7.82 21.16
N ALA A 177 8.21 -6.96 21.07
CA ALA A 177 8.33 -5.66 20.42
C ALA A 177 9.55 -4.86 20.93
N CYS A 178 10.02 -5.14 22.15
CA CYS A 178 11.29 -4.64 22.69
C CYS A 178 12.56 -5.23 22.02
N GLY A 179 12.55 -6.50 21.62
CA GLY A 179 13.61 -7.12 20.83
C GLY A 179 13.58 -6.67 19.37
N CYS A 180 12.39 -6.45 18.78
CA CYS A 180 12.27 -5.80 17.47
C CYS A 180 12.70 -4.33 17.53
N ALA A 181 12.32 -3.58 18.56
CA ALA A 181 12.78 -2.21 18.77
C ALA A 181 14.29 -2.16 18.87
N ARG A 182 14.92 -3.02 19.67
CA ARG A 182 16.38 -3.08 19.77
C ARG A 182 17.05 -3.48 18.45
N LYS A 183 16.46 -4.41 17.67
CA LYS A 183 16.95 -4.73 16.31
C LYS A 183 16.81 -3.54 15.36
N LEU A 184 15.73 -2.77 15.48
CA LEU A 184 15.51 -1.55 14.73
C LEU A 184 16.54 -0.49 15.12
N ASP A 185 16.78 -0.29 16.42
CA ASP A 185 17.80 0.61 16.96
C ASP A 185 19.19 0.23 16.44
N TYR A 186 19.58 -1.05 16.49
CA TYR A 186 20.85 -1.51 15.92
C TYR A 186 20.94 -1.27 14.42
N LYS A 187 19.84 -1.47 13.69
CA LYS A 187 19.78 -1.19 12.26
C LYS A 187 19.94 0.30 11.99
N THR A 188 19.26 1.16 12.73
CA THR A 188 19.34 2.62 12.63
C THR A 188 20.73 3.13 13.01
N VAL A 189 21.33 2.61 14.08
CA VAL A 189 22.71 2.94 14.47
C VAL A 189 23.68 2.55 13.35
N ARG A 190 23.54 1.36 12.78
CA ARG A 190 24.38 0.92 11.66
C ARG A 190 24.17 1.78 10.40
N GLU A 191 22.94 2.20 10.11
CA GLU A 191 22.63 3.14 9.03
C GLU A 191 23.27 4.50 9.26
N LEU A 192 23.27 4.99 10.51
CA LEU A 192 23.96 6.22 10.89
C LEU A 192 25.49 6.08 10.74
N GLU A 193 26.10 4.99 11.21
CA GLU A 193 27.53 4.72 11.03
C GLU A 193 27.93 4.70 9.55
N ILE A 194 27.14 4.02 8.71
CA ILE A 194 27.37 3.99 7.26
C ILE A 194 27.22 5.40 6.67
N SER A 195 26.21 6.17 7.09
CA SER A 195 26.01 7.55 6.64
C SER A 195 27.16 8.46 7.06
N THR A 196 27.66 8.32 8.28
CA THR A 196 28.79 9.09 8.81
C THR A 196 30.08 8.75 8.07
N ASN A 197 30.34 7.46 7.84
CA ASN A 197 31.55 7.00 7.14
C ASN A 197 31.53 7.32 5.64
N SER A 198 30.36 7.25 4.99
CA SER A 198 30.23 7.54 3.55
C SER A 198 30.04 9.01 3.22
N GLY A 199 29.70 9.86 4.20
CA GLY A 199 29.34 11.25 3.99
C GLY A 199 28.02 11.46 3.22
N VAL A 200 27.27 10.39 2.94
CA VAL A 200 26.02 10.42 2.19
C VAL A 200 24.90 9.89 3.09
N LEU A 201 23.97 10.77 3.47
CA LEU A 201 22.75 10.33 4.13
C LEU A 201 21.96 9.44 3.17
N LEU A 202 21.80 8.17 3.52
CA LEU A 202 20.96 7.25 2.77
C LEU A 202 19.52 7.76 2.82
N ASN A 203 19.09 8.40 1.74
CA ASN A 203 17.69 8.76 1.58
C ASN A 203 16.88 7.46 1.53
N THR A 204 16.15 7.19 2.60
CA THR A 204 15.30 5.99 2.77
C THR A 204 14.27 5.84 1.66
N ASN A 205 13.90 6.95 0.99
CA ASN A 205 12.99 6.97 -0.15
C ASN A 205 13.69 6.82 -1.52
N ASN A 206 15.01 6.58 -1.53
CA ASN A 206 15.83 6.44 -2.72
C ASN A 206 16.80 5.25 -2.64
N THR A 207 16.32 4.14 -2.06
CA THR A 207 17.05 2.86 -2.09
C THR A 207 17.27 2.38 -3.53
N GLN A 208 18.25 1.50 -3.74
CA GLN A 208 18.47 0.85 -5.05
C GLN A 208 17.20 0.16 -5.57
N TYR A 209 16.41 -0.43 -4.66
CA TYR A 209 15.11 -1.02 -5.00
C TYR A 209 14.15 0.02 -5.58
N HIS A 210 13.97 1.17 -4.93
CA HIS A 210 13.12 2.25 -5.46
C HIS A 210 13.62 2.79 -6.79
N ARG A 211 14.93 2.86 -7.00
CA ARG A 211 15.52 3.24 -8.30
C ARG A 211 15.19 2.22 -9.38
N LEU A 212 15.34 0.94 -9.08
CA LEU A 212 15.05 -0.15 -10.01
C LEU A 212 13.55 -0.20 -10.37
N VAL A 213 12.67 -0.06 -9.38
CA VAL A 213 11.21 0.01 -9.60
C VAL A 213 10.83 1.21 -10.47
N ARG A 214 11.36 2.41 -10.18
CA ARG A 214 11.10 3.60 -11.01
C ARG A 214 11.67 3.45 -12.42
N ASN A 215 12.85 2.85 -12.57
CA ASN A 215 13.45 2.62 -13.87
C ASN A 215 12.62 1.64 -14.71
N ASN A 216 12.17 0.53 -14.11
CA ASN A 216 11.26 -0.41 -14.76
C ASN A 216 9.94 0.26 -15.15
N SER A 217 9.35 1.06 -14.26
CA SER A 217 8.12 1.81 -14.58
C SER A 217 8.31 2.77 -15.76
N ARG A 218 9.44 3.49 -15.83
CA ARG A 218 9.79 4.36 -16.97
C ARG A 218 9.95 3.56 -18.25
N ALA A 219 10.67 2.43 -18.21
CA ALA A 219 10.88 1.55 -19.34
C ALA A 219 9.56 0.96 -19.86
N SER A 220 8.69 0.49 -18.98
CA SER A 220 7.36 -0.01 -19.35
C SER A 220 6.47 1.07 -19.95
N THR A 221 6.52 2.30 -19.41
CA THR A 221 5.75 3.43 -19.95
C THR A 221 6.26 3.84 -21.32
N ALA A 222 7.58 3.88 -21.52
CA ALA A 222 8.19 4.15 -22.82
C ALA A 222 7.82 3.09 -23.85
N ALA A 223 7.92 1.80 -23.49
CA ALA A 223 7.51 0.69 -24.35
C ALA A 223 6.02 0.76 -24.72
N ARG A 224 5.15 1.14 -23.77
CA ARG A 224 3.72 1.32 -24.05
C ARG A 224 3.48 2.46 -25.05
N LYS A 225 4.11 3.62 -24.85
CA LYS A 225 4.00 4.76 -25.79
C LYS A 225 4.50 4.42 -27.19
N ILE A 226 5.56 3.64 -27.31
CA ILE A 226 6.07 3.18 -28.61
C ILE A 226 5.04 2.29 -29.32
N ARG A 227 4.39 1.36 -28.59
CA ARG A 227 3.32 0.52 -29.16
C ARG A 227 2.11 1.35 -29.58
N GLU A 228 1.66 2.27 -28.74
CA GLU A 228 0.55 3.18 -29.04
C GLU A 228 0.87 4.04 -30.29
N ALA A 229 2.10 4.51 -30.44
CA ALA A 229 2.52 5.28 -31.61
C ALA A 229 2.52 4.43 -32.90
N HIS A 230 3.00 3.19 -32.83
CA HIS A 230 2.96 2.27 -33.97
C HIS A 230 1.53 1.94 -34.40
N GLU A 231 0.64 1.68 -33.42
CA GLU A 231 -0.77 1.42 -33.69
C GLU A 231 -1.46 2.62 -34.36
N GLN A 232 -1.12 3.85 -33.94
CA GLN A 232 -1.60 5.06 -34.60
C GLN A 232 -1.08 5.21 -36.03
N GLU A 233 0.19 4.87 -36.28
CA GLU A 233 0.79 4.90 -37.61
C GLU A 233 0.15 3.86 -38.55
N ASP A 234 -0.13 2.66 -38.04
CA ASP A 234 -0.86 1.61 -38.75
C ASP A 234 -2.28 2.08 -39.13
N GLN A 235 -3.00 2.71 -38.19
CA GLN A 235 -4.33 3.28 -38.44
C GLN A 235 -4.31 4.39 -39.50
N VAL A 236 -3.31 5.27 -39.47
CA VAL A 236 -3.14 6.32 -40.48
C VAL A 236 -2.89 5.69 -41.85
N THR A 237 -2.03 4.67 -41.92
CA THR A 237 -1.71 3.96 -43.15
C THR A 237 -2.94 3.25 -43.73
N GLU A 238 -3.76 2.61 -42.88
CA GLU A 238 -5.01 1.96 -43.30
C GLU A 238 -6.03 2.98 -43.84
N LEU A 239 -6.22 4.11 -43.16
CA LEU A 239 -7.12 5.18 -43.60
C LEU A 239 -6.66 5.80 -44.91
N GLN A 240 -5.35 5.98 -45.09
CA GLN A 240 -4.76 6.46 -46.34
C GLN A 240 -5.05 5.50 -47.50
N ALA A 241 -4.88 4.19 -47.28
CA ALA A 241 -5.21 3.17 -48.27
C ALA A 241 -6.72 3.19 -48.64
N LYS A 242 -7.62 3.36 -47.67
CA LYS A 242 -9.07 3.51 -47.91
C LYS A 242 -9.41 4.77 -48.73
N LEU A 243 -8.74 5.89 -48.44
CA LEU A 243 -8.92 7.13 -49.21
C LEU A 243 -8.49 6.96 -50.66
N ASP A 244 -7.35 6.34 -50.89
CA ASP A 244 -6.82 6.13 -52.24
C ASP A 244 -7.68 5.13 -53.02
N ALA A 245 -8.20 4.08 -52.37
CA ALA A 245 -9.19 3.17 -52.96
C ALA A 245 -10.50 3.90 -53.34
N SER A 246 -11.01 4.79 -52.48
CA SER A 246 -12.21 5.59 -52.78
C SER A 246 -11.98 6.57 -53.93
N ARG A 247 -10.79 7.19 -54.01
CA ARG A 247 -10.40 8.06 -55.13
C ARG A 247 -10.32 7.28 -56.45
N ALA A 248 -9.78 6.07 -56.44
CA ALA A 248 -9.74 5.19 -57.61
C ALA A 248 -11.16 4.86 -58.10
N MET A 249 -12.06 4.44 -57.20
CA MET A 249 -13.46 4.17 -57.53
C MET A 249 -14.19 5.39 -58.10
N ARG A 250 -13.97 6.59 -57.55
CA ARG A 250 -14.56 7.83 -58.12
C ARG A 250 -14.05 8.11 -59.52
N LYS A 251 -12.76 7.88 -59.78
CA LYS A 251 -12.17 8.07 -61.11
C LYS A 251 -12.80 7.12 -62.14
N GLU A 252 -13.01 5.86 -61.77
CA GLU A 252 -13.71 4.86 -62.60
C GLU A 252 -15.18 5.24 -62.84
N SER A 253 -15.91 5.65 -61.79
CA SER A 253 -17.30 6.09 -61.93
C SER A 253 -17.45 7.31 -62.84
N MET A 254 -16.54 8.29 -62.75
CA MET A 254 -16.54 9.45 -63.66
C MET A 254 -16.23 9.06 -65.10
N ALA A 255 -15.36 8.06 -65.31
CA ALA A 255 -15.07 7.53 -66.64
C ALA A 255 -16.32 6.85 -67.25
N MET A 256 -17.02 6.03 -66.46
CA MET A 256 -18.24 5.35 -66.87
C MET A 256 -19.39 6.34 -67.16
N GLU A 257 -19.56 7.37 -66.31
CA GLU A 257 -20.57 8.41 -66.55
C GLU A 257 -20.29 9.16 -67.86
N LYS A 258 -19.02 9.48 -68.13
CA LYS A 258 -18.62 10.13 -69.39
C LYS A 258 -18.91 9.26 -70.62
N GLU A 259 -18.76 7.95 -70.50
CA GLU A 259 -19.11 6.97 -71.55
C GLU A 259 -20.63 6.94 -71.80
N LEU A 260 -21.44 6.80 -70.74
CA LEU A 260 -22.91 6.85 -70.83
C LEU A 260 -23.42 8.19 -71.41
N GLN A 261 -22.79 9.31 -71.04
CA GLN A 261 -23.11 10.61 -71.63
C GLN A 261 -22.79 10.67 -73.13
N ALA A 262 -21.69 10.04 -73.56
CA ALA A 262 -21.33 9.95 -74.98
C ALA A 262 -22.35 9.08 -75.75
N GLU A 263 -22.76 7.95 -75.18
CA GLU A 263 -23.81 7.09 -75.75
C GLU A 263 -25.15 7.82 -75.86
N LEU A 264 -25.59 8.53 -74.80
CA LEU A 264 -26.80 9.34 -74.84
C LEU A 264 -26.73 10.43 -75.91
N LYS A 265 -25.57 11.05 -76.10
CA LYS A 265 -25.37 12.07 -77.13
C LYS A 265 -25.43 11.46 -78.54
N ALA A 266 -24.90 10.24 -78.72
CA ALA A 266 -25.02 9.49 -79.98
C ALA A 266 -26.47 9.05 -80.25
N ALA A 267 -27.17 8.55 -79.24
CA ALA A 267 -28.57 8.10 -79.32
C ALA A 267 -29.55 9.27 -79.55
N LYS A 268 -29.27 10.46 -78.99
CA LYS A 268 -30.08 11.66 -79.19
C LYS A 268 -29.98 12.29 -80.59
N GLY A 269 -29.26 11.66 -81.53
CA GLY A 269 -29.28 11.89 -82.97
C GLY A 269 -29.69 13.29 -83.41
N ASN A 270 -28.71 14.14 -83.77
CA ASN A 270 -28.83 15.50 -84.30
C ASN A 270 -30.25 15.89 -84.78
N LYS A 271 -31.13 16.27 -83.86
CA LYS A 271 -32.32 17.05 -84.20
C LYS A 271 -31.88 18.49 -84.38
N THR A 272 -31.42 18.78 -85.59
CA THR A 272 -31.18 20.11 -86.13
C THR A 272 -32.45 20.94 -85.95
N THR A 273 -32.55 21.67 -84.83
CA THR A 273 -33.56 22.70 -84.64
C THR A 273 -32.82 24.02 -84.65
N GLN A 274 -32.75 24.63 -85.84
CA GLN A 274 -32.37 26.03 -85.96
C GLN A 274 -33.40 26.88 -85.19
N ARG A 275 -32.98 27.55 -84.13
CA ARG A 275 -33.69 28.75 -83.67
C ARG A 275 -32.68 29.80 -83.19
N LYS A 276 -32.52 30.83 -84.03
CA LYS A 276 -31.94 32.14 -83.71
C LYS A 276 -32.61 32.71 -82.45
N SER A 277 -31.83 33.12 -81.45
CA SER A 277 -32.24 34.12 -80.47
C SER A 277 -31.04 34.69 -79.71
N THR A 278 -30.60 35.86 -80.16
CA THR A 278 -30.13 37.04 -79.41
C THR A 278 -29.65 36.89 -77.96
N LYS A 279 -28.33 37.03 -77.80
CA LYS A 279 -27.60 38.07 -77.05
C LYS A 279 -28.29 38.71 -75.82
N SER A 280 -27.81 38.38 -74.62
CA SER A 280 -27.68 39.35 -73.52
C SER A 280 -26.48 39.01 -72.63
N VAL A 281 -25.57 39.97 -72.58
CA VAL A 281 -24.39 40.07 -71.73
C VAL A 281 -24.85 40.28 -70.28
N VAL A 282 -24.35 39.46 -69.33
CA VAL A 282 -24.24 39.87 -67.92
C VAL A 282 -22.87 39.44 -67.40
N VAL A 283 -22.09 40.47 -67.10
CA VAL A 283 -20.76 40.52 -66.48
C VAL A 283 -20.90 40.36 -64.95
N SER A 284 -19.79 40.06 -64.28
CA SER A 284 -19.49 40.17 -62.83
C SER A 284 -19.78 38.92 -62.00
N SER A 285 -18.93 38.44 -61.07
CA SER A 285 -17.58 38.85 -60.67
C SER A 285 -16.93 37.67 -59.93
N SER A 286 -15.70 37.37 -60.31
CA SER A 286 -14.80 36.48 -59.57
C SER A 286 -14.26 37.25 -58.35
N SER A 287 -14.59 36.81 -57.14
CA SER A 287 -14.05 37.37 -55.88
C SER A 287 -13.24 36.30 -55.17
N SER A 288 -11.96 36.26 -55.51
CA SER A 288 -10.93 35.46 -54.85
C SER A 288 -10.41 36.23 -53.63
N GLY A 289 -11.00 35.95 -52.47
CA GLY A 289 -10.55 36.43 -51.17
C GLY A 289 -9.32 35.66 -50.68
N ARG A 290 -8.16 36.05 -51.19
CA ARG A 290 -6.83 35.60 -50.72
C ARG A 290 -6.49 36.36 -49.44
N VAL A 291 -6.69 35.75 -48.27
CA VAL A 291 -6.22 36.31 -46.99
C VAL A 291 -4.76 35.91 -46.78
N LYS A 292 -3.87 36.91 -46.90
CA LYS A 292 -2.50 36.88 -46.39
C LYS A 292 -2.58 37.08 -44.87
N THR A 293 -2.25 36.06 -44.08
CA THR A 293 -1.94 36.26 -42.65
C THR A 293 -0.45 36.55 -42.51
N THR A 294 -0.17 37.83 -42.31
CA THR A 294 1.16 38.39 -42.01
C THR A 294 1.47 38.16 -40.52
N GLN A 295 2.70 37.75 -40.23
CA GLN A 295 3.31 37.83 -38.90
C GLN A 295 3.20 39.25 -38.33
N VAL A 296 2.82 39.37 -37.07
CA VAL A 296 3.16 40.52 -36.21
C VAL A 296 3.56 40.00 -34.83
N GLN A 297 4.82 40.26 -34.48
CA GLN A 297 5.33 40.32 -33.12
C GLN A 297 4.86 41.62 -32.45
N ALA A 298 4.38 41.54 -31.20
CA ALA A 298 4.48 42.53 -30.12
C ALA A 298 3.66 41.93 -28.95
N ASP A 299 4.21 41.61 -27.79
CA ASP A 299 4.74 42.51 -26.75
C ASP A 299 3.64 43.26 -25.98
N GLY A 300 3.65 43.09 -24.64
CA GLY A 300 3.05 44.03 -23.67
C GLY A 300 1.58 43.86 -23.23
N GLY A 301 1.39 43.49 -21.96
CA GLY A 301 0.68 44.35 -21.01
C GLY A 301 -0.84 44.21 -20.80
N ASP A 302 -1.19 43.56 -19.68
CA ASP A 302 -1.92 44.14 -18.53
C ASP A 302 -3.41 44.60 -18.63
N LYS A 303 -4.11 44.34 -17.51
CA LYS A 303 -5.36 44.95 -16.96
C LYS A 303 -6.76 44.47 -17.39
N SER A 304 -7.39 43.82 -16.40
CA SER A 304 -8.69 44.11 -15.76
C SER A 304 -9.97 44.26 -16.61
N SER A 305 -10.99 43.46 -16.30
CA SER A 305 -12.23 43.93 -15.63
C SER A 305 -13.25 42.80 -15.42
N GLU A 306 -13.81 42.78 -14.20
CA GLU A 306 -15.02 42.06 -13.76
C GLU A 306 -16.29 42.48 -14.52
N PRO A 307 -17.41 41.77 -14.30
CA PRO A 307 -18.39 42.39 -13.40
C PRO A 307 -19.00 41.44 -12.34
N ASP A 308 -19.02 41.98 -11.13
CA ASP A 308 -20.03 41.93 -10.05
C ASP A 308 -21.23 40.99 -10.19
N VAL A 309 -21.38 40.11 -9.18
CA VAL A 309 -22.70 39.72 -8.65
C VAL A 309 -22.71 39.92 -7.13
N VAL A 310 -23.71 40.68 -6.71
CA VAL A 310 -23.92 41.32 -5.42
C VAL A 310 -24.80 40.47 -4.48
N ASN A 311 -24.42 40.46 -3.20
CA ASN A 311 -25.17 40.29 -1.95
C ASN A 311 -25.82 38.95 -1.56
N ASN A 312 -25.41 38.40 -0.40
CA ASN A 312 -26.10 38.73 0.85
C ASN A 312 -25.31 38.33 2.11
N GLU A 313 -25.25 39.27 3.05
CA GLU A 313 -24.66 39.20 4.39
C GLU A 313 -25.57 38.46 5.38
N VAL A 314 -24.97 37.66 6.28
CA VAL A 314 -25.38 37.59 7.69
C VAL A 314 -24.10 37.49 8.53
N ALA A 315 -23.89 38.50 9.37
CA ALA A 315 -22.78 38.63 10.29
C ALA A 315 -23.03 37.88 11.61
N THR A 316 -21.98 37.34 12.21
CA THR A 316 -21.69 37.46 13.66
C THR A 316 -20.22 37.20 13.98
N SER A 317 -19.54 38.27 14.43
CA SER A 317 -18.48 38.39 15.47
C SER A 317 -17.50 37.23 15.70
N SER A 318 -16.21 37.37 15.38
CA SER A 318 -15.16 38.10 16.14
C SER A 318 -14.49 37.24 17.22
N THR A 319 -13.24 36.82 16.98
CA THR A 319 -12.06 37.03 17.85
C THR A 319 -10.81 36.54 17.10
N ALA A 320 -9.86 37.45 16.87
CA ALA A 320 -8.46 37.22 16.49
C ALA A 320 -7.62 38.26 17.30
N PRO A 321 -6.28 38.31 17.27
CA PRO A 321 -5.35 37.55 16.42
C PRO A 321 -4.04 37.10 17.12
N GLY A 322 -3.24 36.33 16.38
CA GLY A 322 -1.83 36.11 16.71
C GLY A 322 -1.18 35.19 15.68
N GLU A 323 -1.00 35.65 14.43
CA GLU A 323 -0.25 34.90 13.43
C GLU A 323 0.84 35.76 12.77
N LEU A 324 2.02 35.15 12.71
CA LEU A 324 3.33 35.69 12.38
C LEU A 324 3.51 35.67 10.85
N ILE A 325 3.68 36.83 10.23
CA ILE A 325 3.96 36.95 8.79
C ILE A 325 5.46 36.68 8.57
N ILE A 326 5.79 35.66 7.78
CA ILE A 326 7.12 35.43 7.23
C ILE A 326 7.06 35.71 5.73
N ASP A 327 7.70 36.79 5.31
CA ASP A 327 7.91 37.15 3.91
C ASP A 327 8.92 36.19 3.25
N PHE A 328 8.51 35.55 2.15
CA PHE A 328 9.41 34.88 1.21
C PHE A 328 9.44 35.67 -0.10
N THR A 329 10.47 36.49 -0.26
CA THR A 329 10.86 37.08 -1.54
C THR A 329 11.79 36.13 -2.28
N THR A 330 11.34 35.63 -3.43
CA THR A 330 12.13 34.81 -4.36
C THR A 330 12.92 35.73 -5.30
N PRO A 331 14.25 35.62 -5.44
CA PRO A 331 14.95 36.23 -6.55
C PRO A 331 14.97 35.29 -7.76
N ALA A 332 14.63 35.86 -8.91
CA ALA A 332 14.64 35.23 -10.22
C ALA A 332 16.06 35.11 -10.80
N GLY A 333 16.27 34.05 -11.59
CA GLY A 333 17.18 34.07 -12.74
C GLY A 333 18.65 33.76 -12.49
N THR A 334 19.03 32.48 -12.62
CA THR A 334 20.40 32.10 -13.01
C THR A 334 20.35 30.89 -13.93
N THR A 335 20.53 31.14 -15.23
CA THR A 335 20.79 30.12 -16.24
C THR A 335 22.24 29.66 -16.11
N MET A 336 22.46 28.44 -15.62
CA MET A 336 23.76 27.76 -15.67
C MET A 336 23.87 27.03 -17.01
N ASP A 337 24.76 27.51 -17.86
CA ASP A 337 25.19 26.89 -19.11
C ASP A 337 26.20 25.77 -18.78
N ILE A 338 25.83 24.51 -19.05
CA ILE A 338 26.70 23.35 -18.82
C ILE A 338 27.45 23.08 -20.13
N SER A 339 28.58 23.75 -20.29
CA SER A 339 29.58 23.37 -21.29
C SER A 339 30.37 22.16 -20.78
N LEU A 340 30.32 21.06 -21.55
CA LEU A 340 31.18 19.89 -21.36
C LEU A 340 32.64 20.25 -21.74
N PRO A 341 33.66 19.80 -20.98
CA PRO A 341 35.04 20.03 -21.34
C PRO A 341 35.43 19.16 -22.57
N PRO A 342 36.08 19.73 -23.60
CA PRO A 342 36.65 18.94 -24.67
C PRO A 342 38.02 18.44 -24.20
N ASN A 343 38.07 17.17 -23.79
CA ASN A 343 39.23 16.26 -23.78
C ASN A 343 39.11 15.25 -22.64
N ALA A 344 38.35 14.18 -22.88
CA ALA A 344 38.53 12.92 -22.17
C ALA A 344 39.24 11.96 -23.12
N ILE A 345 40.49 11.63 -22.79
CA ILE A 345 41.28 10.60 -23.47
C ILE A 345 40.63 9.24 -23.16
N PRO A 346 40.32 8.40 -24.17
CA PRO A 346 39.73 7.09 -23.92
C PRO A 346 40.77 6.14 -23.28
N ASP A 347 40.36 5.53 -22.18
CA ASP A 347 41.06 4.44 -21.47
C ASP A 347 41.05 3.16 -22.34
N PRO A 348 42.21 2.64 -22.77
CA PRO A 348 42.30 1.49 -23.67
C PRO A 348 42.20 0.13 -22.95
N SER A 349 41.69 0.05 -21.72
CA SER A 349 41.72 -1.20 -20.93
C SER A 349 40.42 -2.01 -20.89
N LEU A 350 39.41 -1.72 -21.72
CA LEU A 350 38.21 -2.56 -21.85
C LEU A 350 38.35 -3.56 -23.01
N PRO A 351 38.28 -4.88 -22.77
CA PRO A 351 38.33 -5.86 -23.85
C PRO A 351 37.07 -5.75 -24.72
N ALA A 352 37.28 -5.58 -26.01
CA ALA A 352 36.24 -5.59 -27.03
C ALA A 352 35.45 -6.89 -26.99
N ASN A 353 34.13 -6.78 -27.21
CA ASN A 353 33.15 -7.86 -27.33
C ASN A 353 33.75 -9.16 -27.87
N THR A 354 33.93 -10.14 -26.97
CA THR A 354 34.32 -11.48 -27.36
C THR A 354 33.07 -12.24 -27.82
N PRO A 355 33.20 -13.13 -28.83
CA PRO A 355 32.08 -13.94 -29.35
C PRO A 355 31.45 -14.86 -28.27
N GLU A 356 32.12 -15.05 -27.14
CA GLU A 356 31.59 -15.79 -25.98
C GLU A 356 30.41 -15.06 -25.30
N PHE A 357 30.36 -13.73 -25.36
CA PHE A 357 29.27 -12.95 -24.78
C PHE A 357 27.99 -13.06 -25.61
N ASP A 358 28.12 -13.09 -26.94
CA ASP A 358 26.99 -13.32 -27.85
C ASP A 358 26.49 -14.77 -27.78
N GLU A 359 27.38 -15.75 -27.55
CA GLU A 359 27.00 -17.15 -27.30
C GLU A 359 26.23 -17.30 -25.97
N PHE A 360 26.62 -16.54 -24.93
CA PHE A 360 25.91 -16.51 -23.66
C PHE A 360 24.50 -15.93 -23.77
N LEU A 361 24.33 -14.82 -24.50
CA LEU A 361 23.02 -14.22 -24.74
C LEU A 361 22.12 -15.12 -25.61
N SER A 362 22.70 -15.82 -26.59
CA SER A 362 21.99 -16.82 -27.40
C SER A 362 21.46 -17.99 -26.56
N LYS A 363 22.27 -18.53 -25.62
CA LYS A 363 21.86 -19.61 -24.70
C LYS A 363 20.75 -19.21 -23.73
N ILE A 364 20.72 -17.95 -23.29
CA ILE A 364 19.63 -17.44 -22.44
C ILE A 364 18.32 -17.31 -23.24
N SER A 365 18.39 -16.89 -24.51
CA SER A 365 17.19 -16.76 -25.35
C SER A 365 16.57 -18.11 -25.73
N ALA A 366 17.38 -19.17 -25.89
CA ALA A 366 16.92 -20.51 -26.25
C ALA A 366 16.28 -21.28 -25.08
N GLY A 367 16.53 -20.88 -23.83
CA GLY A 367 16.00 -21.55 -22.63
C GLY A 367 14.56 -21.19 -22.26
N PHE A 368 13.92 -20.26 -22.97
CA PHE A 368 12.62 -19.69 -22.57
C PHE A 368 11.41 -20.13 -23.40
N THR A 369 11.57 -21.12 -24.28
CA THR A 369 10.44 -21.66 -25.06
C THR A 369 10.14 -23.11 -24.70
N GLN A 370 8.92 -23.31 -24.19
CA GLN A 370 8.13 -24.54 -24.05
C GLN A 370 8.32 -25.39 -22.78
N SER A 371 7.35 -25.27 -21.86
CA SER A 371 6.59 -26.45 -21.39
C SER A 371 5.22 -26.01 -20.88
N SER A 372 4.24 -26.05 -21.78
CA SER A 372 2.82 -26.01 -21.47
C SER A 372 2.30 -27.42 -21.79
N SER A 373 2.29 -28.30 -20.80
CA SER A 373 1.53 -29.54 -20.86
C SER A 373 0.62 -29.64 -19.64
N ALA A 374 -0.65 -29.85 -19.94
CA ALA A 374 -1.75 -29.93 -19.01
C ALA A 374 -1.58 -31.09 -18.01
N LEU A 375 -1.82 -30.81 -16.73
CA LEU A 375 -2.00 -31.85 -15.72
C LEU A 375 -3.43 -32.40 -15.81
N PRO A 376 -3.64 -33.72 -15.83
CA PRO A 376 -4.97 -34.29 -15.71
C PRO A 376 -5.48 -34.15 -14.27
N TYR A 377 -6.70 -33.63 -14.19
CA TYR A 377 -7.55 -33.59 -13.02
C TYR A 377 -7.98 -35.02 -12.65
N VAL A 378 -7.73 -35.45 -11.41
CA VAL A 378 -8.20 -36.72 -10.84
C VAL A 378 -9.03 -36.42 -9.61
N ASP A 379 -10.35 -36.62 -9.75
CA ASP A 379 -11.30 -36.77 -8.65
C ASP A 379 -11.23 -38.23 -8.15
N ASP A 380 -10.82 -38.46 -6.91
CA ASP A 380 -11.48 -39.49 -6.05
C ASP A 380 -11.06 -39.33 -4.56
N PRO A 381 -12.01 -39.24 -3.61
CA PRO A 381 -11.73 -39.19 -2.19
C PRO A 381 -11.91 -40.59 -1.58
N GLY A 382 -10.82 -41.34 -1.42
CA GLY A 382 -10.88 -42.58 -0.66
C GLY A 382 -9.54 -43.30 -0.61
N MET A 383 -9.20 -43.81 0.57
CA MET A 383 -8.11 -44.75 0.86
C MET A 383 -6.71 -44.14 1.05
N PHE A 384 -6.39 -43.77 2.29
CA PHE A 384 -5.06 -44.06 2.84
C PHE A 384 -5.20 -44.49 4.30
N ASN A 385 -5.10 -45.80 4.52
CA ASN A 385 -4.93 -46.41 5.82
C ASN A 385 -3.81 -47.44 5.70
N PHE A 386 -2.92 -47.43 6.70
CA PHE A 386 -1.84 -48.39 7.01
C PHE A 386 -0.62 -48.50 6.09
N LEU A 387 0.55 -48.06 6.60
CA LEU A 387 1.66 -48.95 7.02
C LEU A 387 2.88 -48.10 7.46
N PHE A 388 3.14 -48.06 8.77
CA PHE A 388 4.48 -47.78 9.31
C PHE A 388 4.82 -48.89 10.31
N PRO A 389 5.99 -49.55 10.20
CA PRO A 389 6.38 -50.59 11.13
C PRO A 389 6.91 -49.99 12.45
N LEU A 390 6.44 -50.57 13.56
CA LEU A 390 6.93 -50.36 14.91
C LEU A 390 8.40 -50.79 15.02
N ALA A 391 9.24 -49.91 15.56
CA ALA A 391 10.56 -50.28 16.09
C ALA A 391 10.45 -50.64 17.58
N PRO A 392 11.27 -51.57 18.11
CA PRO A 392 11.09 -52.12 19.44
C PRO A 392 11.57 -51.18 20.56
N GLN A 393 10.76 -51.10 21.62
CA GLN A 393 11.15 -50.67 22.95
C GLN A 393 12.08 -51.72 23.56
N ASP A 394 13.38 -51.43 23.63
CA ASP A 394 14.31 -51.97 24.62
C ASP A 394 15.71 -51.37 24.38
N ALA A 395 16.01 -50.23 25.01
CA ALA A 395 17.38 -49.75 25.31
C ALA A 395 17.33 -48.32 25.90
N LEU A 396 16.92 -48.15 27.15
CA LEU A 396 17.19 -46.94 27.92
C LEU A 396 17.49 -47.30 29.37
N ASP A 397 18.67 -47.90 29.59
CA ASP A 397 19.35 -47.94 30.89
C ASP A 397 20.86 -47.89 30.63
N ALA A 398 21.46 -46.68 30.69
CA ALA A 398 22.88 -46.47 31.03
C ALA A 398 23.30 -44.98 30.93
N PHE A 399 23.37 -44.32 32.09
CA PHE A 399 24.35 -43.29 32.51
C PHE A 399 24.46 -41.93 31.75
N PRO A 400 25.14 -40.91 32.31
CA PRO A 400 25.14 -40.44 33.70
C PRO A 400 24.79 -38.93 33.83
N LEU A 401 24.52 -38.57 35.08
CA LEU A 401 24.49 -37.23 35.66
C LEU A 401 25.61 -36.30 35.15
N TYR A 402 25.23 -35.05 34.84
CA TYR A 402 26.14 -33.89 34.70
C TYR A 402 25.50 -32.66 35.38
N PRO A 403 26.29 -31.63 35.74
CA PRO A 403 26.40 -31.20 37.13
C PRO A 403 25.80 -29.81 37.35
N THR A 404 25.61 -29.52 38.63
CA THR A 404 25.36 -28.18 39.17
C THR A 404 26.38 -27.16 38.67
N PHE A 405 25.92 -26.15 37.94
CA PHE A 405 26.71 -24.94 37.68
C PHE A 405 26.72 -24.05 38.92
N ASN A 406 27.87 -24.01 39.57
CA ASN A 406 28.23 -23.06 40.62
C ASN A 406 28.66 -21.76 39.92
N TYR A 407 27.99 -20.64 40.19
CA TYR A 407 28.49 -19.32 39.82
C TYR A 407 29.18 -18.71 41.04
N ASP A 408 30.47 -18.99 41.14
CA ASP A 408 31.38 -18.31 42.05
C ASP A 408 32.55 -17.79 41.23
N THR A 409 32.48 -16.52 40.83
CA THR A 409 33.63 -15.75 40.34
C THR A 409 33.45 -14.28 40.72
N SER A 410 33.93 -13.99 41.92
CA SER A 410 34.74 -12.82 42.27
C SER A 410 35.33 -12.08 41.06
N PHE A 411 35.00 -10.81 40.90
CA PHE A 411 35.88 -9.85 40.23
C PHE A 411 36.01 -8.61 41.12
N ALA A 412 37.20 -8.52 41.72
CA ALA A 412 37.64 -7.39 42.50
C ALA A 412 38.22 -6.30 41.59
N PHE A 413 37.92 -5.05 41.97
CA PHE A 413 38.75 -3.85 41.90
C PHE A 413 39.56 -3.54 40.62
N LEU A 414 39.23 -2.40 40.00
CA LEU A 414 40.23 -1.33 39.86
C LEU A 414 39.54 0.05 39.91
N ALA A 415 39.88 0.82 40.95
CA ALA A 415 39.63 2.24 41.04
C ALA A 415 40.76 2.98 40.31
N MET A 416 40.45 4.07 39.59
CA MET A 416 41.21 5.32 39.62
C MET A 416 40.59 6.43 38.77
N THR A 417 40.10 7.46 39.47
CA THR A 417 40.29 8.90 39.20
C THR A 417 40.11 9.45 37.77
N ARG A 418 38.96 10.09 37.51
CA ARG A 418 38.82 11.57 37.42
C ARG A 418 37.35 11.96 37.34
#